data_AF-A0A966UKN4-F1
#
_entry.id   AF-A0A966UKN4-F1
#
_cell.length_a   1.000
_cell.length_b   1.000
_cell.length_c   1.000
_cell.angle_alpha   90.00
_cell.angle_beta   90.00
_cell.angle_gamma   90.00
#
_symmetry.space_group_name_H-M   'P 1'
#
loop_
_entity.id
_entity.type
_entity.pdbx_description
1 polymer ?
#
loop_
_entity_poly.entity_id
_entity_poly.type
_entity_poly.pdbx_seq_one_letter_code
_entity_poly.pdbx_strand_id
1 'polypeptide(L)'
;MTRSTPFVRIVILSFDGGQMTIDCIDSVLRTSWPRDRFEIVMVDNGSLDDVSTRVRRDYPMVRVLEPLRNLGFAGGCNLGLSATVDSDGRDLQAYEFAALINNDATVDTGWLEGLMSGFDAGTDVGAVSAKMLFADRYTGIDISVSDTSAIGGGDDRLVGVCVSAVRIDGKREDGRLQFDEGFHGPVAHDASRDEEFARWSKTSGSLRISETRADPTVAQTVSLRLSAETPRTVTLRTDIDEVTMVIGGGYAEKKPVFSWVDVRVGSDVFDVVNNVGSNLYQRGFGGDRGFLERDRGQYEQAAEVFAWCGGAVLLRAEYLDAVGLFDERLFLYYEDTDLSWRGRLQGWRYIYTPEAVVRHRHAQSSGVGSDVFRFHTERNRLLVLAKNAPMWLAVRSGLGEVKRTFVVNVRHLVLRPLTLRMPARPEARHRRRVLKSYLTLLPAMLRDRWMMNRRISRGSLMKWEVSK
;
A
#
# COMPACT_ATOMS: atom_id res chain seq x y z
N MET A 1 -39.22 8.55 -11.41
CA MET A 1 -38.83 7.27 -12.03
C MET A 1 -37.74 6.68 -11.16
N THR A 2 -38.02 5.60 -10.42
CA THR A 2 -36.98 4.84 -9.72
C THR A 2 -36.04 4.27 -10.77
N ARG A 3 -34.80 4.76 -10.84
CA ARG A 3 -33.78 4.14 -11.72
C ARG A 3 -33.66 2.68 -11.31
N SER A 4 -33.64 1.79 -12.29
CA SER A 4 -33.30 0.38 -12.05
C SER A 4 -31.92 0.31 -11.41
N THR A 5 -31.75 -0.57 -10.41
CA THR A 5 -30.44 -0.88 -9.82
C THR A 5 -29.44 -1.21 -10.93
N PRO A 6 -28.28 -0.55 -11.05
CA PRO A 6 -27.38 -0.78 -12.18
C PRO A 6 -26.70 -2.15 -12.10
N PHE A 7 -26.25 -2.66 -13.25
CA PHE A 7 -25.48 -3.91 -13.29
C PHE A 7 -23.98 -3.66 -13.00
N VAL A 8 -23.40 -4.45 -12.10
CA VAL A 8 -22.00 -4.32 -11.66
C VAL A 8 -21.18 -5.55 -12.05
N ARG A 9 -20.08 -5.36 -12.79
CA ARG A 9 -19.07 -6.41 -12.97
C ARG A 9 -17.99 -6.29 -11.90
N ILE A 10 -17.80 -7.32 -11.08
CA ILE A 10 -16.76 -7.34 -10.04
C ILE A 10 -15.56 -8.11 -10.57
N VAL A 11 -14.43 -7.44 -10.76
CA VAL A 11 -13.18 -8.04 -11.26
C VAL A 11 -12.25 -8.31 -10.09
N ILE A 12 -11.87 -9.57 -9.93
CA ILE A 12 -10.92 -10.05 -8.92
C ILE A 12 -9.67 -10.55 -9.65
N LEU A 13 -8.54 -9.87 -9.49
CA LEU A 13 -7.27 -10.31 -10.08
C LEU A 13 -6.53 -11.21 -9.08
N SER A 14 -6.20 -12.43 -9.48
CA SER A 14 -5.46 -13.41 -8.67
C SER A 14 -4.09 -13.71 -9.29
N PHE A 15 -3.06 -13.82 -8.45
CA PHE A 15 -1.73 -14.30 -8.82
C PHE A 15 -1.11 -15.01 -7.61
N ASP A 16 -1.08 -16.34 -7.64
CA ASP A 16 -0.69 -17.22 -6.52
C ASP A 16 -1.46 -16.86 -5.22
N GLY A 17 -2.76 -16.61 -5.36
CA GLY A 17 -3.61 -16.09 -4.30
C GLY A 17 -4.16 -17.14 -3.33
N GLY A 18 -4.24 -18.40 -3.75
CA GLY A 18 -4.69 -19.53 -2.96
C GLY A 18 -5.96 -19.23 -2.14
N GLN A 19 -5.85 -19.38 -0.81
CA GLN A 19 -6.96 -19.16 0.11
C GLN A 19 -7.44 -17.71 0.16
N MET A 20 -6.56 -16.73 -0.07
CA MET A 20 -6.97 -15.31 -0.05
C MET A 20 -8.03 -15.02 -1.11
N THR A 21 -7.81 -15.51 -2.33
CA THR A 21 -8.76 -15.35 -3.42
C THR A 21 -10.13 -15.97 -3.09
N ILE A 22 -10.12 -17.13 -2.41
CA ILE A 22 -11.36 -17.78 -1.96
C ILE A 22 -12.06 -16.95 -0.88
N ASP A 23 -11.32 -16.48 0.14
CA ASP A 23 -11.86 -15.61 1.20
C ASP A 23 -12.48 -14.32 0.60
N CYS A 24 -11.82 -13.75 -0.41
CA CYS A 24 -12.30 -12.59 -1.16
C CYS A 24 -13.63 -12.90 -1.87
N ILE A 25 -13.69 -13.97 -2.68
CA ILE A 25 -14.90 -14.40 -3.39
C ILE A 25 -16.04 -14.64 -2.40
N ASP A 26 -15.79 -15.34 -1.29
CA ASP A 26 -16.78 -15.61 -0.26
C ASP A 26 -17.33 -14.31 0.35
N SER A 27 -16.47 -13.31 0.59
CA SER A 27 -16.91 -12.00 1.10
C SER A 27 -17.76 -11.23 0.09
N VAL A 28 -17.37 -11.25 -1.18
CA VAL A 28 -18.12 -10.59 -2.27
C VAL A 28 -19.48 -11.24 -2.46
N LEU A 29 -19.58 -12.57 -2.36
CA LEU A 29 -20.85 -13.30 -2.47
C LEU A 29 -21.84 -12.99 -1.32
N ARG A 30 -21.35 -12.48 -0.18
CA ARG A 30 -22.18 -12.04 0.96
C ARG A 30 -22.67 -10.60 0.85
N THR A 31 -22.36 -9.90 -0.24
CA THR A 31 -22.86 -8.53 -0.46
C THR A 31 -24.40 -8.48 -0.48
N SER A 32 -24.99 -7.39 0.00
CA SER A 32 -26.44 -7.16 -0.05
C SER A 32 -26.94 -6.71 -1.42
N TRP A 33 -26.04 -6.42 -2.36
CA TRP A 33 -26.38 -6.06 -3.73
C TRP A 33 -27.19 -7.17 -4.40
N PRO A 34 -28.26 -6.86 -5.16
CA PRO A 34 -29.12 -7.90 -5.74
C PRO A 34 -28.35 -8.89 -6.60
N ARG A 35 -28.56 -10.20 -6.37
CA ARG A 35 -27.73 -11.27 -6.94
C ARG A 35 -27.74 -11.33 -8.47
N ASP A 36 -28.84 -10.91 -9.08
CA ASP A 36 -29.05 -10.79 -10.53
C ASP A 36 -28.49 -9.48 -11.11
N ARG A 37 -27.97 -8.58 -10.27
CA ARG A 37 -27.42 -7.27 -10.65
C ARG A 37 -25.90 -7.19 -10.52
N PHE A 38 -25.23 -8.32 -10.33
CA PHE A 38 -23.77 -8.38 -10.47
C PHE A 38 -23.26 -9.72 -10.97
N GLU A 39 -22.06 -9.71 -11.54
CA GLU A 39 -21.28 -10.90 -11.85
C GLU A 39 -19.87 -10.78 -11.25
N ILE A 40 -19.24 -11.92 -10.96
CA ILE A 40 -17.85 -11.98 -10.51
C ILE A 40 -17.01 -12.54 -11.64
N VAL A 41 -15.99 -11.78 -12.04
CA VAL A 41 -14.99 -12.16 -13.05
C VAL A 41 -13.64 -12.27 -12.34
N MET A 42 -13.21 -13.50 -12.10
CA MET A 42 -11.87 -13.76 -11.61
C MET A 42 -10.90 -13.85 -12.79
N VAL A 43 -9.83 -13.05 -12.76
CA VAL A 43 -8.71 -13.16 -13.69
C VAL A 43 -7.58 -13.87 -12.97
N ASP A 44 -7.27 -15.10 -13.36
CA ASP A 44 -6.09 -15.81 -12.89
C ASP A 44 -4.89 -15.45 -13.76
N ASN A 45 -4.03 -14.61 -13.21
CA ASN A 45 -2.93 -13.96 -13.92
C ASN A 45 -1.71 -14.87 -14.11
N GLY A 46 -1.94 -16.15 -14.41
CA GLY A 46 -0.91 -17.17 -14.54
C GLY A 46 -0.38 -17.66 -13.20
N SER A 47 -1.27 -17.93 -12.25
CA SER A 47 -0.91 -18.59 -10.98
C SER A 47 -0.36 -20.00 -11.22
N LEU A 48 0.51 -20.44 -10.32
CA LEU A 48 1.02 -21.81 -10.25
C LEU A 48 0.28 -22.67 -9.23
N ASP A 49 -0.55 -22.04 -8.39
CA ASP A 49 -1.42 -22.73 -7.44
C ASP A 49 -2.68 -23.31 -8.12
N ASP A 50 -3.54 -23.94 -7.31
CA ASP A 50 -4.76 -24.60 -7.79
C ASP A 50 -6.01 -23.70 -7.74
N VAL A 51 -5.84 -22.37 -7.61
CA VAL A 51 -6.95 -21.45 -7.31
C VAL A 51 -8.07 -21.53 -8.34
N SER A 52 -7.74 -21.54 -9.64
CA SER A 52 -8.74 -21.61 -10.71
C SER A 52 -9.47 -22.94 -10.78
N THR A 53 -8.80 -24.04 -10.42
CA THR A 53 -9.45 -25.35 -10.32
C THR A 53 -10.47 -25.36 -9.18
N ARG A 54 -10.08 -24.82 -8.02
CA ARG A 54 -10.97 -24.71 -6.86
C ARG A 54 -12.16 -23.79 -7.15
N VAL A 55 -11.91 -22.64 -7.79
CA VAL A 55 -12.97 -21.68 -8.13
C VAL A 55 -13.99 -22.27 -9.10
N ARG A 56 -13.55 -22.98 -10.14
CA ARG A 56 -14.49 -23.66 -11.07
C ARG A 56 -15.35 -24.71 -10.37
N ARG A 57 -14.77 -25.47 -9.44
CA ARG A 57 -15.45 -26.54 -8.72
C ARG A 57 -16.46 -26.01 -7.72
N ASP A 58 -16.04 -25.07 -6.88
CA ASP A 58 -16.79 -24.64 -5.69
C ASP A 58 -17.65 -23.40 -5.96
N TYR A 59 -17.32 -22.62 -7.00
CA TYR A 59 -17.97 -21.35 -7.35
C TYR A 59 -18.36 -21.31 -8.84
N PRO A 60 -19.26 -22.18 -9.33
CA PRO A 60 -19.62 -22.26 -10.75
C PRO A 60 -20.25 -20.97 -11.30
N MET A 61 -20.73 -20.08 -10.42
CA MET A 61 -21.25 -18.76 -10.77
C MET A 61 -20.16 -17.73 -11.11
N VAL A 62 -18.90 -17.97 -10.76
CA VAL A 62 -17.77 -17.10 -11.06
C VAL A 62 -17.30 -17.35 -12.50
N ARG A 63 -17.07 -16.28 -13.25
CA ARG A 63 -16.44 -16.31 -14.59
C ARG A 63 -14.94 -16.28 -14.43
N VAL A 64 -14.22 -17.20 -15.06
CA VAL A 64 -12.77 -17.35 -14.91
C VAL A 64 -12.07 -16.98 -16.22
N LEU A 65 -11.11 -16.07 -16.15
CA LEU A 65 -10.24 -15.67 -17.25
C LEU A 65 -8.81 -16.09 -16.94
N GLU A 66 -8.26 -16.97 -17.76
CA GLU A 66 -6.90 -17.53 -17.62
C GLU A 66 -6.05 -17.21 -18.85
N PRO A 67 -5.34 -16.06 -18.89
CA PRO A 67 -4.38 -15.75 -19.95
C PRO A 67 -3.14 -16.66 -19.95
N LEU A 68 -2.98 -17.54 -18.96
CA LEU A 68 -1.85 -18.48 -18.79
C LEU A 68 -0.47 -17.80 -18.69
N ARG A 69 -0.43 -16.51 -18.37
CA ARG A 69 0.78 -15.72 -18.14
C ARG A 69 0.46 -14.51 -17.29
N ASN A 70 1.48 -14.01 -16.58
CA ASN A 70 1.36 -12.80 -15.77
C ASN A 70 1.36 -11.54 -16.65
N LEU A 71 0.21 -10.88 -16.73
CA LEU A 71 -0.02 -9.62 -17.45
C LEU A 71 0.22 -8.39 -16.57
N GLY A 72 0.61 -8.58 -15.31
CA GLY A 72 0.64 -7.55 -14.28
C GLY A 72 -0.77 -7.15 -13.83
N PHE A 73 -0.83 -6.19 -12.93
CA PHE A 73 -2.10 -5.60 -12.48
C PHE A 73 -2.85 -4.92 -13.63
N ALA A 74 -2.16 -4.06 -14.38
CA ALA A 74 -2.76 -3.29 -15.46
C ALA A 74 -3.39 -4.19 -16.55
N GLY A 75 -2.64 -5.17 -17.05
CA GLY A 75 -3.14 -6.07 -18.09
C GLY A 75 -4.20 -7.06 -17.57
N GLY A 76 -4.06 -7.55 -16.33
CA GLY A 76 -5.04 -8.42 -15.71
C GLY A 76 -6.40 -7.74 -15.51
N CYS A 77 -6.40 -6.52 -14.96
CA CYS A 77 -7.62 -5.72 -14.82
C CYS A 77 -8.22 -5.36 -16.18
N ASN A 78 -7.41 -4.98 -17.17
CA ASN A 78 -7.90 -4.73 -18.54
C ASN A 78 -8.62 -5.94 -19.13
N LEU A 79 -8.08 -7.15 -18.94
CA LEU A 79 -8.70 -8.38 -19.41
C LEU A 79 -10.07 -8.59 -18.76
N GLY A 80 -10.18 -8.44 -17.44
CA GLY A 80 -11.47 -8.54 -16.74
C GLY A 80 -12.50 -7.48 -17.15
N LEU A 81 -12.04 -6.25 -17.40
CA LEU A 81 -12.89 -5.12 -17.79
C LEU A 81 -13.40 -5.23 -19.23
N SER A 82 -12.60 -5.79 -20.14
CA SER A 82 -12.89 -5.81 -21.59
C SER A 82 -13.42 -7.13 -22.13
N ALA A 83 -13.26 -8.23 -21.39
CA ALA A 83 -13.71 -9.55 -21.83
C ALA A 83 -15.24 -9.59 -22.04
N THR A 84 -15.64 -10.28 -23.11
CA THR A 84 -17.04 -10.58 -23.42
C THR A 84 -17.39 -12.05 -23.22
N VAL A 85 -16.38 -12.92 -23.17
CA VAL A 85 -16.50 -14.37 -22.92
C VAL A 85 -15.43 -14.81 -21.93
N ASP A 86 -15.71 -15.83 -21.12
CA ASP A 86 -14.74 -16.40 -20.20
C ASP A 86 -13.91 -17.53 -20.83
N SER A 87 -12.93 -18.06 -20.10
CA SER A 87 -12.05 -19.13 -20.61
C SER A 87 -12.78 -20.45 -20.85
N ASP A 88 -14.00 -20.61 -20.33
CA ASP A 88 -14.84 -21.79 -20.51
C ASP A 88 -15.91 -21.57 -21.61
N GLY A 89 -15.88 -20.42 -22.31
CA GLY A 89 -16.77 -20.08 -23.42
C GLY A 89 -18.14 -19.52 -23.00
N ARG A 90 -18.30 -19.06 -21.76
CA ARG A 90 -19.54 -18.47 -21.25
C ARG A 90 -19.55 -16.97 -21.48
N ASP A 91 -20.67 -16.41 -21.92
CA ASP A 91 -20.83 -14.97 -22.09
C ASP A 91 -20.74 -14.23 -20.73
N LEU A 92 -20.11 -13.06 -20.76
CA LEU A 92 -20.11 -12.08 -19.67
C LEU A 92 -21.10 -10.96 -19.98
N GLN A 93 -21.74 -10.43 -18.95
CA GLN A 93 -22.76 -9.40 -19.11
C GLN A 93 -22.15 -8.02 -19.38
N ALA A 94 -22.83 -7.19 -20.18
CA ALA A 94 -22.51 -5.77 -20.22
C ALA A 94 -22.77 -5.14 -18.85
N TYR A 95 -21.97 -4.16 -18.46
CA TYR A 95 -22.06 -3.52 -17.15
C TYR A 95 -22.16 -2.00 -17.27
N GLU A 96 -22.83 -1.39 -16.30
CA GLU A 96 -22.88 0.07 -16.15
C GLU A 96 -21.73 0.55 -15.24
N PHE A 97 -21.32 -0.32 -14.31
CA PHE A 97 -20.20 -0.11 -13.41
C PHE A 97 -19.32 -1.36 -13.30
N ALA A 98 -18.03 -1.16 -13.12
CA ALA A 98 -17.09 -2.22 -12.80
C ALA A 98 -16.44 -1.97 -11.44
N ALA A 99 -16.54 -2.93 -10.53
CA ALA A 99 -15.81 -2.92 -9.27
C ALA A 99 -14.49 -3.66 -9.45
N LEU A 100 -13.37 -3.04 -9.06
CA LEU A 100 -12.10 -3.73 -8.91
C LEU A 100 -11.89 -4.03 -7.43
N ILE A 101 -11.46 -5.25 -7.13
CA ILE A 101 -11.03 -5.62 -5.79
C ILE A 101 -9.81 -6.56 -5.84
N ASN A 102 -8.83 -6.30 -4.98
CA ASN A 102 -7.70 -7.20 -4.82
C ASN A 102 -8.13 -8.53 -4.18
N ASN A 103 -7.49 -9.62 -4.60
CA ASN A 103 -7.77 -10.94 -4.06
C ASN A 103 -7.33 -11.13 -2.59
N ASP A 104 -6.48 -10.27 -2.05
CA ASP A 104 -6.06 -10.24 -0.64
C ASP A 104 -6.91 -9.27 0.21
N ALA A 105 -8.08 -8.88 -0.29
CA ALA A 105 -9.06 -8.07 0.39
C ALA A 105 -10.39 -8.80 0.62
N THR A 106 -11.09 -8.42 1.69
CA THR A 106 -12.46 -8.86 2.00
C THR A 106 -13.35 -7.65 2.22
N VAL A 107 -14.63 -7.78 1.88
CA VAL A 107 -15.60 -6.68 1.90
C VAL A 107 -16.69 -6.86 2.93
N ASP A 108 -17.19 -5.74 3.46
CA ASP A 108 -18.42 -5.73 4.25
C ASP A 108 -19.66 -5.93 3.36
N THR A 109 -20.76 -6.38 3.94
CA THR A 109 -21.97 -6.77 3.17
C THR A 109 -22.56 -5.60 2.38
N GLY A 110 -22.46 -4.36 2.88
CA GLY A 110 -23.01 -3.17 2.22
C GLY A 110 -22.02 -2.42 1.32
N TRP A 111 -20.88 -3.00 0.97
CA TRP A 111 -19.80 -2.25 0.32
C TRP A 111 -20.17 -1.70 -1.07
N LEU A 112 -20.96 -2.44 -1.86
CA LEU A 112 -21.40 -1.98 -3.18
C LEU A 112 -22.40 -0.84 -3.07
N GLU A 113 -23.30 -0.89 -2.10
CA GLU A 113 -24.23 0.20 -1.81
C GLU A 113 -23.49 1.45 -1.37
N GLY A 114 -22.48 1.30 -0.49
CA GLY A 114 -21.60 2.40 -0.08
C GLY A 114 -20.83 3.00 -1.26
N LEU A 115 -20.26 2.17 -2.14
CA LEU A 115 -19.59 2.66 -3.35
C LEU A 115 -20.57 3.35 -4.30
N MET A 116 -21.78 2.81 -4.44
CA MET A 116 -22.81 3.38 -5.29
C MET A 116 -23.30 4.74 -4.77
N SER A 117 -23.37 4.94 -3.45
CA SER A 117 -23.81 6.23 -2.87
C SER A 117 -22.87 7.40 -3.19
N GLY A 118 -21.62 7.13 -3.58
CA GLY A 118 -20.70 8.17 -4.05
C GLY A 118 -21.00 8.69 -5.47
N PHE A 119 -21.94 8.07 -6.19
CA PHE A 119 -22.34 8.50 -7.53
C PHE A 119 -23.66 9.28 -7.53
N ASP A 120 -23.57 10.60 -7.66
CA ASP A 120 -24.73 11.46 -7.87
C ASP A 120 -25.21 11.44 -9.33
N ALA A 121 -26.53 11.55 -9.53
CA ALA A 121 -27.12 11.60 -10.87
C ALA A 121 -26.65 12.83 -11.66
N GLY A 122 -26.18 12.61 -12.91
CA GLY A 122 -25.74 13.70 -13.79
C GLY A 122 -24.37 14.28 -13.45
N THR A 123 -23.59 13.62 -12.59
CA THR A 123 -22.24 14.05 -12.23
C THR A 123 -21.16 13.39 -13.08
N ASP A 124 -20.07 14.12 -13.25
CA ASP A 124 -18.77 13.72 -13.80
C ASP A 124 -17.93 12.87 -12.82
N VAL A 125 -18.57 12.15 -11.90
CA VAL A 125 -17.88 11.19 -11.03
C VAL A 125 -17.61 9.92 -11.84
N GLY A 126 -16.33 9.66 -12.08
CA GLY A 126 -15.86 8.50 -12.85
C GLY A 126 -15.55 7.28 -11.98
N ALA A 127 -15.23 7.50 -10.71
CA ALA A 127 -14.87 6.45 -9.76
C ALA A 127 -15.21 6.81 -8.32
N VAL A 128 -15.54 5.79 -7.53
CA VAL A 128 -15.72 5.88 -6.07
C VAL A 128 -14.82 4.86 -5.39
N SER A 129 -14.02 5.29 -4.42
CA SER A 129 -13.07 4.47 -3.66
C SER A 129 -13.61 4.15 -2.28
N ALA A 130 -13.38 2.92 -1.83
CA ALA A 130 -13.74 2.45 -0.50
C ALA A 130 -12.80 2.97 0.60
N LYS A 131 -13.24 2.87 1.85
CA LYS A 131 -12.41 2.90 3.07
C LYS A 131 -11.72 1.54 3.23
N MET A 132 -10.44 1.51 2.89
CA MET A 132 -9.62 0.32 3.06
C MET A 132 -8.89 0.38 4.39
N LEU A 133 -9.13 -0.61 5.23
CA LEU A 133 -8.43 -0.86 6.48
C LEU A 133 -7.44 -2.01 6.28
N PHE A 134 -6.37 -2.04 7.07
CA PHE A 134 -5.58 -3.26 7.16
C PHE A 134 -6.44 -4.40 7.71
N ALA A 135 -6.18 -5.63 7.25
CA ALA A 135 -6.93 -6.80 7.68
C ALA A 135 -6.80 -7.03 9.19
N ASP A 136 -5.58 -6.89 9.70
CA ASP A 136 -5.28 -6.95 11.12
C ASP A 136 -5.84 -5.71 11.85
N ARG A 137 -6.32 -5.94 13.06
CA ARG A 137 -6.55 -4.89 14.06
C ARG A 137 -5.36 -4.86 15.02
N TYR A 138 -5.24 -3.83 15.84
CA TYR A 138 -4.04 -3.63 16.64
C TYR A 138 -4.33 -3.12 18.05
N THR A 139 -3.42 -3.43 18.98
CA THR A 139 -3.28 -2.73 20.28
C THR A 139 -2.02 -1.88 20.31
N GLY A 140 -2.08 -0.75 21.02
CA GLY A 140 -0.99 0.23 21.07
C GLY A 140 -0.10 0.11 22.30
N ILE A 141 1.18 0.42 22.14
CA ILE A 141 2.13 0.63 23.24
C ILE A 141 2.90 1.91 22.95
N ASP A 142 2.74 2.91 23.81
CA ASP A 142 3.48 4.16 23.73
C ASP A 142 4.75 4.10 24.58
N ILE A 143 5.83 4.65 24.06
CA ILE A 143 7.13 4.77 24.70
C ILE A 143 7.45 6.25 24.87
N SER A 144 7.86 6.63 26.08
CA SER A 144 8.47 7.93 26.37
C SER A 144 9.81 7.71 27.07
N VAL A 145 10.81 8.52 26.72
CA VAL A 145 12.12 8.51 27.40
C VAL A 145 12.43 9.87 28.01
N SER A 146 13.18 9.88 29.12
CA SER A 146 13.60 11.11 29.81
C SER A 146 14.49 12.00 28.95
N ASP A 147 15.32 11.41 28.11
CA ASP A 147 16.38 12.07 27.36
C ASP A 147 16.89 11.20 26.18
N THR A 148 17.64 11.83 25.29
CA THR A 148 18.24 11.19 24.10
C THR A 148 19.74 11.45 24.02
N SER A 149 20.51 10.47 23.52
CA SER A 149 21.96 10.55 23.29
C SER A 149 22.31 10.22 21.85
N ALA A 150 23.51 10.60 21.39
CA ALA A 150 24.01 10.22 20.07
C ALA A 150 24.60 8.79 20.10
N ILE A 151 24.35 8.00 19.05
CA ILE A 151 24.67 6.55 18.91
C ILE A 151 26.18 6.18 18.99
N GLY A 152 27.05 7.16 19.20
CA GLY A 152 28.49 6.99 19.04
C GLY A 152 28.87 6.56 17.61
N GLY A 153 30.16 6.32 17.35
CA GLY A 153 30.62 5.74 16.08
C GLY A 153 30.39 6.59 14.81
N GLY A 154 30.12 7.89 14.96
CA GLY A 154 29.89 8.81 13.83
C GLY A 154 28.43 8.91 13.36
N ASP A 155 27.47 8.39 14.13
CA ASP A 155 26.04 8.59 13.92
C ASP A 155 25.50 9.67 14.87
N ASP A 156 25.22 10.85 14.32
CA ASP A 156 24.79 12.03 15.09
C ASP A 156 23.29 12.00 15.47
N ARG A 157 22.57 10.91 15.17
CA ARG A 157 21.16 10.79 15.53
C ARG A 157 21.00 10.71 17.04
N LEU A 158 20.19 11.62 17.58
CA LEU A 158 19.72 11.53 18.97
C LEU A 158 18.69 10.42 19.10
N VAL A 159 18.98 9.44 19.96
CA VAL A 159 18.17 8.26 20.17
C VAL A 159 17.79 8.08 21.63
N GLY A 160 16.60 7.53 21.84
CA GLY A 160 16.05 7.14 23.13
C GLY A 160 16.42 5.70 23.48
N VAL A 161 15.45 4.80 23.33
CA VAL A 161 15.58 3.36 23.61
C VAL A 161 15.51 2.56 22.33
N CYS A 162 16.28 1.47 22.26
CA CYS A 162 16.22 0.48 21.20
C CYS A 162 15.21 -0.60 21.56
N VAL A 163 14.26 -0.86 20.66
CA VAL A 163 13.34 -2.00 20.75
C VAL A 163 13.84 -3.07 19.78
N SER A 164 14.13 -4.27 20.28
CA SER A 164 14.81 -5.31 19.50
C SER A 164 14.09 -6.66 19.42
N ALA A 165 13.11 -6.91 20.28
CA ALA A 165 12.30 -8.13 20.27
C ALA A 165 10.99 -7.91 21.04
N VAL A 166 9.98 -8.73 20.76
CA VAL A 166 8.74 -8.79 21.53
C VAL A 166 8.38 -10.22 21.90
N ARG A 167 7.86 -10.40 23.12
CA ARG A 167 7.17 -11.62 23.52
C ARG A 167 5.71 -11.32 23.81
N ILE A 168 4.85 -12.27 23.49
CA ILE A 168 3.43 -12.21 23.77
C ILE A 168 3.08 -13.50 24.52
N ASP A 169 2.60 -13.35 25.75
CA ASP A 169 2.37 -14.45 26.70
C ASP A 169 3.58 -15.41 26.79
N GLY A 170 4.78 -14.82 26.85
CA GLY A 170 6.07 -15.53 26.99
C GLY A 170 6.65 -16.11 25.70
N LYS A 171 5.92 -16.10 24.57
CA LYS A 171 6.40 -16.59 23.27
C LYS A 171 6.95 -15.44 22.43
N ARG A 172 8.08 -15.64 21.75
CA ARG A 172 8.67 -14.61 20.87
C ARG A 172 7.82 -14.48 19.60
N GLU A 173 7.33 -13.28 19.34
CA GLU A 173 6.31 -13.00 18.31
C GLU A 173 6.65 -11.73 17.52
N ASP A 174 7.90 -11.63 17.08
CA ASP A 174 8.47 -10.42 16.46
C ASP A 174 7.71 -9.95 15.22
N GLY A 175 7.13 -10.87 14.45
CA GLY A 175 6.34 -10.57 13.26
C GLY A 175 5.03 -9.83 13.52
N ARG A 176 4.53 -9.82 14.77
CA ARG A 176 3.31 -9.10 15.17
C ARG A 176 3.57 -7.64 15.52
N LEU A 177 4.83 -7.24 15.73
CA LEU A 177 5.18 -5.87 16.08
C LEU A 177 5.32 -4.99 14.84
N GLN A 178 4.68 -3.83 14.86
CA GLN A 178 4.92 -2.77 13.90
C GLN A 178 5.30 -1.47 14.61
N PHE A 179 6.28 -0.79 14.02
CA PHE A 179 6.68 0.54 14.45
C PHE A 179 5.81 1.58 13.76
N ASP A 180 5.26 2.49 14.55
CA ASP A 180 4.48 3.63 14.05
C ASP A 180 5.36 4.90 14.08
N GLU A 181 4.90 5.96 14.73
CA GLU A 181 5.64 7.21 14.82
C GLU A 181 6.76 7.20 15.87
N GLY A 182 7.69 8.14 15.73
CA GLY A 182 8.73 8.37 16.75
C GLY A 182 9.91 7.39 16.73
N PHE A 183 10.06 6.58 15.67
CA PHE A 183 11.22 5.71 15.49
C PHE A 183 12.14 6.17 14.36
N HIS A 184 13.42 5.90 14.52
CA HIS A 184 14.40 5.99 13.45
C HIS A 184 14.34 4.76 12.54
N GLY A 185 15.00 4.83 11.38
CA GLY A 185 15.10 3.70 10.45
C GLY A 185 15.76 2.46 11.08
N PRO A 186 15.60 1.29 10.42
CA PRO A 186 16.10 0.01 10.94
C PRO A 186 17.61 0.02 11.20
N VAL A 187 18.01 -0.61 12.29
CA VAL A 187 19.40 -0.90 12.63
C VAL A 187 19.86 -2.12 11.83
N ALA A 188 21.15 -2.18 11.49
CA ALA A 188 21.71 -3.34 10.82
C ALA A 188 21.62 -4.56 11.74
N HIS A 189 21.22 -5.70 11.16
CA HIS A 189 21.14 -6.98 11.86
C HIS A 189 22.48 -7.33 12.55
N ASP A 190 22.44 -7.55 13.86
CA ASP A 190 23.57 -8.02 14.66
C ASP A 190 23.22 -9.35 15.31
N ALA A 191 23.70 -10.44 14.69
CA ALA A 191 23.50 -11.80 15.17
C ALA A 191 24.06 -12.03 16.58
N SER A 192 25.11 -11.29 16.96
CA SER A 192 25.73 -11.42 18.28
C SER A 192 24.87 -10.87 19.41
N ARG A 193 23.88 -10.02 19.06
CA ARG A 193 22.96 -9.37 19.98
C ARG A 193 21.53 -9.90 19.88
N ASP A 194 21.27 -10.83 18.95
CA ASP A 194 19.92 -11.34 18.67
C ASP A 194 18.94 -10.19 18.33
N GLU A 195 19.41 -9.25 17.50
CA GLU A 195 18.68 -8.06 17.05
C GLU A 195 18.35 -8.19 15.56
N GLU A 196 17.18 -8.75 15.23
CA GLU A 196 16.80 -8.98 13.83
C GLU A 196 16.20 -7.76 13.13
N PHE A 197 15.47 -6.91 13.86
CA PHE A 197 14.70 -5.78 13.28
C PHE A 197 14.80 -4.49 14.12
N ALA A 198 15.82 -4.39 14.97
CA ALA A 198 15.96 -3.35 15.98
C ALA A 198 15.77 -1.91 15.46
N ARG A 199 15.05 -1.09 16.23
CA ARG A 199 14.88 0.35 15.96
C ARG A 199 15.02 1.17 17.22
N TRP A 200 15.63 2.34 17.05
CA TRP A 200 15.76 3.34 18.08
C TRP A 200 14.57 4.30 18.08
N SER A 201 14.00 4.55 19.25
CA SER A 201 13.03 5.63 19.45
C SER A 201 13.72 7.00 19.39
N LYS A 202 12.93 8.05 19.18
CA LYS A 202 13.27 9.43 19.53
C LYS A 202 12.96 9.63 21.03
N THR A 203 12.56 10.83 21.44
CA THR A 203 12.07 11.14 22.80
C THR A 203 10.74 10.45 23.14
N SER A 204 9.96 10.12 22.12
CA SER A 204 8.77 9.28 22.21
C SER A 204 8.66 8.40 20.97
N GLY A 205 7.89 7.33 21.07
CA GLY A 205 7.53 6.48 19.95
C GLY A 205 6.31 5.63 20.25
N SER A 206 5.57 5.27 19.21
CA SER A 206 4.38 4.44 19.30
C SER A 206 4.57 3.13 18.55
N LEU A 207 4.20 2.04 19.18
CA LEU A 207 4.24 0.68 18.65
C LEU A 207 2.82 0.14 18.56
N ARG A 208 2.60 -0.79 17.64
CA ARG A 208 1.35 -1.53 17.55
C ARG A 208 1.61 -3.02 17.41
N ILE A 209 0.77 -3.83 18.03
CA ILE A 209 0.82 -5.29 17.99
C ILE A 209 -0.41 -5.78 17.25
N SER A 210 -0.22 -6.60 16.20
CA SER A 210 -1.34 -7.26 15.50
C SER A 210 -2.17 -8.07 16.50
N GLU A 211 -3.47 -7.84 16.53
CA GLU A 211 -4.42 -8.50 17.42
C GLU A 211 -4.77 -9.90 16.90
N THR A 212 -4.62 -10.91 17.75
CA THR A 212 -4.93 -12.31 17.43
C THR A 212 -5.78 -12.99 18.51
N ARG A 213 -6.12 -12.28 19.58
CA ARG A 213 -6.99 -12.80 20.64
C ARG A 213 -8.40 -12.99 20.12
N ALA A 214 -9.02 -14.10 20.53
CA ALA A 214 -10.43 -14.35 20.28
C ALA A 214 -11.34 -13.37 21.04
N ASP A 215 -10.92 -12.97 22.25
CA ASP A 215 -11.61 -11.97 23.07
C ASP A 215 -10.61 -10.89 23.51
N PRO A 216 -10.64 -9.69 22.88
CA PRO A 216 -9.79 -8.57 23.24
C PRO A 216 -10.00 -8.00 24.65
N THR A 217 -11.10 -8.35 25.33
CA THR A 217 -11.35 -7.91 26.71
C THR A 217 -10.46 -8.63 27.72
N VAL A 218 -9.91 -9.78 27.34
CA VAL A 218 -8.94 -10.53 28.16
C VAL A 218 -7.56 -9.90 27.99
N ALA A 219 -7.02 -9.39 29.09
CA ALA A 219 -5.68 -8.79 29.12
C ALA A 219 -4.62 -9.79 28.66
N GLN A 220 -3.68 -9.33 27.83
CA GLN A 220 -2.55 -10.11 27.33
C GLN A 220 -1.24 -9.45 27.75
N THR A 221 -0.26 -10.27 28.12
CA THR A 221 1.05 -9.74 28.54
C THR A 221 1.96 -9.62 27.32
N VAL A 222 2.47 -8.42 27.10
CA VAL A 222 3.46 -8.11 26.06
C VAL A 222 4.77 -7.71 26.74
N SER A 223 5.84 -8.44 26.44
CA SER A 223 7.19 -8.11 26.92
C SER A 223 8.00 -7.47 25.79
N LEU A 224 8.47 -6.24 25.97
CA LEU A 224 9.39 -5.60 25.02
C LEU A 224 10.84 -5.79 25.48
N ARG A 225 11.72 -6.17 24.56
CA ARG A 225 13.17 -6.18 24.81
C ARG A 225 13.74 -4.82 24.48
N LEU A 226 14.22 -4.14 25.51
CA LEU A 226 14.71 -2.78 25.46
C LEU A 226 16.20 -2.69 25.80
N SER A 227 16.92 -1.78 25.14
CA SER A 227 18.27 -1.36 25.50
C SER A 227 18.47 0.13 25.24
N ALA A 228 19.43 0.75 25.93
CA ALA A 228 19.82 2.13 25.67
C ALA A 228 21.32 2.31 25.91
N GLU A 229 21.94 3.26 25.23
CA GLU A 229 23.40 3.46 25.33
C GLU A 229 23.84 3.87 26.72
N THR A 230 23.15 4.86 27.26
CA THR A 230 23.27 5.36 28.63
C THR A 230 22.01 4.99 29.40
N PRO A 231 22.14 4.65 30.70
CA PRO A 231 20.99 4.43 31.56
C PRO A 231 20.04 5.64 31.51
N ARG A 232 18.78 5.39 31.20
CA ARG A 232 17.75 6.44 31.13
C ARG A 232 16.39 5.92 31.57
N THR A 233 15.52 6.85 31.95
CA THR A 233 14.15 6.52 32.36
C THR A 233 13.30 6.32 31.12
N VAL A 234 12.63 5.17 31.05
CA VAL A 234 11.69 4.80 29.99
C VAL A 234 10.34 4.52 30.63
N THR A 235 9.29 5.09 30.05
CA THR A 235 7.90 4.84 30.42
C THR A 235 7.21 4.17 29.25
N LEU A 236 6.67 2.98 29.49
CA LEU A 236 5.75 2.31 28.57
C LEU A 236 4.32 2.54 29.03
N ARG A 237 3.42 2.91 28.12
CA ARG A 237 2.00 3.13 28.39
C ARG A 237 1.14 2.31 27.44
N THR A 238 0.16 1.62 27.99
CA THR A 238 -0.90 0.91 27.26
C THR A 238 -2.26 1.41 27.74
N ASP A 239 -3.33 0.74 27.32
CA ASP A 239 -4.69 0.98 27.81
C ASP A 239 -4.92 0.44 29.24
N ILE A 240 -4.04 -0.43 29.74
CA ILE A 240 -4.14 -1.02 31.09
C ILE A 240 -3.03 -0.50 32.01
N ASP A 241 -1.79 -0.54 31.55
CA ASP A 241 -0.60 -0.36 32.38
C ASP A 241 0.18 0.91 31.99
N GLU A 242 0.79 1.54 32.98
CA GLU A 242 1.87 2.51 32.80
C GLU A 242 3.06 2.05 33.64
N VAL A 243 4.17 1.69 32.99
CA VAL A 243 5.35 1.11 33.65
C VAL A 243 6.56 1.98 33.35
N THR A 244 7.21 2.47 34.41
CA THR A 244 8.40 3.31 34.33
C THR A 244 9.61 2.60 34.95
N MET A 245 10.75 2.63 34.25
CA MET A 245 12.01 2.02 34.72
C MET A 245 13.25 2.62 34.09
N VAL A 246 14.40 2.30 34.66
CA VAL A 246 15.70 2.68 34.11
C VAL A 246 16.23 1.56 33.21
N ILE A 247 16.50 1.88 31.95
CA ILE A 247 17.00 0.94 30.92
C ILE A 247 18.35 1.44 30.40
N GLY A 248 19.25 0.51 30.11
CA GLY A 248 20.46 0.75 29.31
C GLY A 248 21.77 0.76 30.08
N GLY A 249 22.83 1.17 29.38
CA GLY A 249 24.21 1.05 29.82
C GLY A 249 24.96 -0.10 29.16
N GLY A 250 26.26 -0.22 29.45
CA GLY A 250 27.11 -1.30 28.97
C GLY A 250 27.60 -1.15 27.52
N TYR A 251 27.08 -0.18 26.76
CA TYR A 251 27.50 0.05 25.37
C TYR A 251 28.97 0.52 25.28
N ALA A 252 29.42 1.36 26.22
CA ALA A 252 30.81 1.83 26.27
C ALA A 252 31.81 0.68 26.50
N GLU A 253 31.42 -0.32 27.29
CA GLU A 253 32.21 -1.52 27.59
C GLU A 253 32.00 -2.65 26.57
N LYS A 254 31.26 -2.39 25.47
CA LYS A 254 30.86 -3.38 24.46
C LYS A 254 30.06 -4.58 25.03
N LYS A 255 29.34 -4.36 26.13
CA LYS A 255 28.47 -5.33 26.81
C LYS A 255 27.08 -4.70 27.07
N PRO A 256 26.31 -4.40 26.01
CA PRO A 256 25.03 -3.71 26.15
C PRO A 256 24.08 -4.48 27.07
N VAL A 257 23.39 -3.73 27.95
CA VAL A 257 22.39 -4.29 28.87
C VAL A 257 21.02 -4.32 28.18
N PHE A 258 20.44 -5.52 28.09
CA PHE A 258 19.08 -5.73 27.58
C PHE A 258 18.14 -6.05 28.73
N SER A 259 16.98 -5.40 28.74
CA SER A 259 15.94 -5.64 29.73
C SER A 259 14.64 -6.04 29.04
N TRP A 260 13.94 -7.00 29.62
CA TRP A 260 12.57 -7.33 29.23
C TRP A 260 11.61 -6.55 30.11
N VAL A 261 10.65 -5.90 29.47
CA VAL A 261 9.67 -5.06 30.16
C VAL A 261 8.28 -5.55 29.83
N ASP A 262 7.56 -6.01 30.84
CA ASP A 262 6.20 -6.51 30.72
C ASP A 262 5.20 -5.36 30.86
N VAL A 263 4.24 -5.31 29.94
CA VAL A 263 3.04 -4.47 30.00
C VAL A 263 1.84 -5.30 29.59
N ARG A 264 0.67 -5.01 30.15
CA ARG A 264 -0.58 -5.64 29.70
C ARG A 264 -1.29 -4.78 28.68
N VAL A 265 -1.83 -5.40 27.65
CA VAL A 265 -2.71 -4.76 26.65
C VAL A 265 -4.11 -5.33 26.76
N GLY A 266 -5.12 -4.47 26.63
CA GLY A 266 -6.52 -4.79 26.88
C GLY A 266 -7.40 -4.55 25.66
N SER A 267 -8.57 -3.97 25.93
CA SER A 267 -9.66 -3.81 24.98
C SER A 267 -9.52 -2.63 24.02
N ASP A 268 -8.48 -1.78 24.14
CA ASP A 268 -8.22 -0.71 23.15
C ASP A 268 -7.66 -1.27 21.84
N VAL A 269 -8.49 -2.05 21.15
CA VAL A 269 -8.21 -2.58 19.82
C VAL A 269 -8.76 -1.62 18.76
N PHE A 270 -7.89 -1.21 17.85
CA PHE A 270 -8.21 -0.24 16.81
C PHE A 270 -7.84 -0.73 15.42
N ASP A 271 -8.50 -0.14 14.43
CA ASP A 271 -8.18 -0.33 13.03
C ASP A 271 -7.10 0.65 12.57
N VAL A 272 -6.37 0.26 11.54
CA VAL A 272 -5.37 1.11 10.89
C VAL A 272 -5.77 1.28 9.44
N VAL A 273 -5.73 2.52 8.96
CA VAL A 273 -6.11 2.86 7.61
C VAL A 273 -5.03 2.38 6.63
N ASN A 274 -5.47 1.64 5.61
CA ASN A 274 -4.64 1.27 4.47
C ASN A 274 -4.78 2.29 3.33
N ASN A 275 -6.01 2.67 2.94
CA ASN A 275 -6.24 3.69 1.92
C ASN A 275 -7.64 4.31 2.07
N VAL A 276 -7.74 5.63 2.00
CA VAL A 276 -9.01 6.39 1.95
C VAL A 276 -9.01 7.38 0.78
N GLY A 277 -8.57 6.88 -0.37
CA GLY A 277 -8.20 7.62 -1.57
C GLY A 277 -6.70 7.90 -1.67
N SER A 278 -6.27 8.45 -2.81
CA SER A 278 -4.86 8.65 -3.13
C SER A 278 -4.55 10.13 -3.38
N ASN A 279 -3.46 10.59 -2.78
CA ASN A 279 -2.96 11.95 -2.86
C ASN A 279 -1.89 12.09 -3.94
N LEU A 280 -1.82 13.29 -4.52
CA LEU A 280 -0.64 13.77 -5.23
C LEU A 280 0.23 14.52 -4.24
N TYR A 281 1.42 14.02 -3.93
CA TYR A 281 2.40 14.71 -3.11
C TYR A 281 3.33 15.57 -3.96
N GLN A 282 3.92 16.58 -3.32
CA GLN A 282 4.94 17.44 -3.94
C GLN A 282 5.98 16.64 -4.72
N ARG A 283 6.39 17.21 -5.86
CA ARG A 283 7.32 16.56 -6.82
C ARG A 283 6.69 15.37 -7.55
N GLY A 284 5.36 15.30 -7.55
CA GLY A 284 4.59 14.35 -8.34
C GLY A 284 4.68 12.91 -7.85
N PHE A 285 4.74 12.70 -6.54
CA PHE A 285 4.66 11.36 -5.95
C PHE A 285 3.20 11.01 -5.70
N GLY A 286 2.74 9.85 -6.18
CA GLY A 286 1.48 9.28 -5.71
C GLY A 286 1.69 8.67 -4.32
N GLY A 287 0.64 8.65 -3.51
CA GLY A 287 0.60 7.80 -2.34
C GLY A 287 -0.76 7.82 -1.66
N ASP A 288 -0.96 6.83 -0.82
CA ASP A 288 -2.22 6.59 -0.14
C ASP A 288 -2.49 7.68 0.91
N ARG A 289 -3.72 8.16 0.96
CA ARG A 289 -4.22 9.06 2.02
C ARG A 289 -4.59 8.19 3.23
N GLY A 290 -4.21 8.64 4.42
CA GLY A 290 -4.48 7.92 5.68
C GLY A 290 -3.57 6.72 5.94
N PHE A 291 -2.62 6.40 5.07
CA PHE A 291 -1.80 5.19 5.19
C PHE A 291 -1.06 5.11 6.54
N LEU A 292 -1.24 4.00 7.25
CA LEU A 292 -0.70 3.71 8.58
C LEU A 292 -1.27 4.56 9.73
N GLU A 293 -2.19 5.47 9.45
CA GLU A 293 -2.87 6.22 10.50
C GLU A 293 -3.83 5.29 11.26
N ARG A 294 -3.83 5.41 12.60
CA ARG A 294 -4.88 4.81 13.43
C ARG A 294 -6.23 5.40 13.02
N ASP A 295 -7.21 4.55 12.78
CA ASP A 295 -8.58 4.99 12.53
C ASP A 295 -9.23 5.42 13.84
N ARG A 296 -9.46 6.73 13.97
CA ARG A 296 -10.13 7.38 15.09
C ARG A 296 -11.49 7.95 14.65
N GLY A 297 -11.98 7.58 13.47
CA GLY A 297 -13.14 8.20 12.84
C GLY A 297 -12.82 9.53 12.15
N GLN A 298 -11.56 9.80 11.81
CA GLN A 298 -11.16 11.03 11.11
C GLN A 298 -11.53 11.02 9.62
N TYR A 299 -11.98 9.88 9.10
CA TYR A 299 -12.35 9.68 7.69
C TYR A 299 -13.83 9.30 7.50
N GLU A 300 -14.71 9.67 8.42
CA GLU A 300 -16.17 9.38 8.36
C GLU A 300 -16.96 10.34 7.44
N GLN A 301 -16.27 11.13 6.62
CA GLN A 301 -16.91 12.00 5.63
C GLN A 301 -16.41 11.66 4.24
N ALA A 302 -17.35 11.52 3.31
CA ALA A 302 -17.05 11.40 1.89
C ALA A 302 -16.27 12.64 1.43
N ALA A 303 -15.29 12.44 0.56
CA ALA A 303 -14.41 13.51 0.11
C ALA A 303 -13.98 13.30 -1.34
N GLU A 304 -13.81 14.39 -2.07
CA GLU A 304 -13.18 14.32 -3.39
C GLU A 304 -11.67 14.07 -3.25
N VAL A 305 -11.15 13.08 -3.98
CA VAL A 305 -9.75 12.63 -3.87
C VAL A 305 -9.05 12.71 -5.23
N PHE A 306 -7.76 13.05 -5.27
CA PHE A 306 -7.04 13.25 -6.53
C PHE A 306 -7.06 12.00 -7.41
N ALA A 307 -6.80 10.84 -6.79
CA ALA A 307 -6.82 9.52 -7.40
C ALA A 307 -7.48 8.50 -6.46
N TRP A 308 -7.82 7.34 -7.00
CA TRP A 308 -8.37 6.19 -6.27
C TRP A 308 -7.36 5.03 -6.28
N CYS A 309 -7.55 4.05 -5.39
CA CYS A 309 -6.71 2.86 -5.32
C CYS A 309 -7.36 1.70 -6.09
N GLY A 310 -6.57 1.00 -6.90
CA GLY A 310 -7.05 -0.21 -7.61
C GLY A 310 -7.46 -1.38 -6.70
N GLY A 311 -7.17 -1.30 -5.39
CA GLY A 311 -7.45 -2.37 -4.43
C GLY A 311 -8.92 -2.54 -4.06
N ALA A 312 -9.72 -1.46 -4.12
CA ALA A 312 -11.18 -1.49 -3.93
C ALA A 312 -11.83 -0.20 -4.46
N VAL A 313 -12.37 -0.25 -5.68
CA VAL A 313 -12.94 0.92 -6.37
C VAL A 313 -14.10 0.51 -7.26
N LEU A 314 -15.12 1.36 -7.37
CA LEU A 314 -16.20 1.24 -8.36
C LEU A 314 -15.98 2.26 -9.48
N LEU A 315 -15.91 1.79 -10.72
CA LEU A 315 -15.63 2.57 -11.93
C LEU A 315 -16.87 2.66 -12.81
N ARG A 316 -17.20 3.85 -13.30
CA ARG A 316 -18.28 4.05 -14.27
C ARG A 316 -17.83 3.58 -15.67
N ALA A 317 -18.67 2.83 -16.40
CA ALA A 317 -18.35 2.40 -17.76
C ALA A 317 -18.06 3.58 -18.70
N GLU A 318 -18.89 4.63 -18.67
CA GLU A 318 -18.69 5.86 -19.46
C GLU A 318 -17.34 6.54 -19.20
N TYR A 319 -16.81 6.44 -17.97
CA TYR A 319 -15.49 6.94 -17.63
C TYR A 319 -14.40 6.12 -18.32
N LEU A 320 -14.51 4.79 -18.30
CA LEU A 320 -13.57 3.90 -18.98
C LEU A 320 -13.62 4.09 -20.50
N ASP A 321 -14.80 4.28 -21.08
CA ASP A 321 -14.98 4.55 -22.51
C ASP A 321 -14.34 5.89 -22.92
N ALA A 322 -14.51 6.94 -22.10
CA ALA A 322 -13.97 8.26 -22.38
C ALA A 322 -12.45 8.35 -22.18
N VAL A 323 -11.93 7.70 -21.14
CA VAL A 323 -10.53 7.85 -20.70
C VAL A 323 -9.63 6.75 -21.24
N GLY A 324 -10.19 5.58 -21.54
CA GLY A 324 -9.49 4.33 -21.84
C GLY A 324 -9.08 3.57 -20.58
N LEU A 325 -8.71 2.30 -20.76
CA LEU A 325 -8.34 1.39 -19.68
C LEU A 325 -6.93 1.67 -19.10
N PHE A 326 -6.38 0.74 -18.32
CA PHE A 326 -5.03 0.87 -17.75
C PHE A 326 -3.95 0.80 -18.82
N ASP A 327 -2.83 1.49 -18.55
CA ASP A 327 -1.66 1.46 -19.39
C ASP A 327 -0.77 0.24 -19.08
N GLU A 328 -0.89 -0.80 -19.88
CA GLU A 328 -0.22 -2.10 -19.65
C GLU A 328 1.31 -2.02 -19.59
N ARG A 329 1.92 -0.95 -20.11
CA ARG A 329 3.38 -0.72 -20.00
C ARG A 329 3.82 -0.51 -18.55
N LEU A 330 2.91 -0.08 -17.68
CA LEU A 330 3.16 0.10 -16.26
C LEU A 330 3.28 -1.25 -15.54
N PHE A 331 2.60 -2.29 -16.03
CA PHE A 331 2.53 -3.64 -15.46
C PHE A 331 1.86 -3.65 -14.07
N LEU A 332 2.44 -3.01 -13.06
CA LEU A 332 1.90 -2.86 -11.70
C LEU A 332 2.51 -1.63 -11.00
N TYR A 333 1.81 -1.09 -9.99
CA TYR A 333 2.00 0.22 -9.38
C TYR A 333 1.87 1.42 -10.32
N TYR A 334 1.20 2.48 -9.86
CA TYR A 334 0.95 3.75 -10.56
C TYR A 334 -0.03 3.66 -11.75
N GLU A 335 -0.56 2.50 -12.10
CA GLU A 335 -1.58 2.38 -13.15
C GLU A 335 -2.92 3.02 -12.77
N ASP A 336 -3.33 2.89 -11.51
CA ASP A 336 -4.49 3.59 -10.94
C ASP A 336 -4.28 5.10 -10.94
N THR A 337 -3.07 5.56 -10.60
CA THR A 337 -2.66 6.96 -10.59
C THR A 337 -2.61 7.51 -12.02
N ASP A 338 -2.11 6.75 -13.00
CA ASP A 338 -2.12 7.14 -14.42
C ASP A 338 -3.54 7.33 -14.94
N LEU A 339 -4.41 6.34 -14.71
CA LEU A 339 -5.79 6.37 -15.16
C LEU A 339 -6.57 7.50 -14.47
N SER A 340 -6.36 7.66 -13.15
CA SER A 340 -6.90 8.79 -12.37
C SER A 340 -6.45 10.13 -12.94
N TRP A 341 -5.16 10.30 -13.24
CA TRP A 341 -4.64 11.56 -13.77
C TRP A 341 -5.17 11.86 -15.17
N ARG A 342 -5.24 10.86 -16.05
CA ARG A 342 -5.85 11.01 -17.38
C ARG A 342 -7.30 11.47 -17.28
N GLY A 343 -8.09 10.85 -16.40
CA GLY A 343 -9.47 11.26 -16.18
C GLY A 343 -9.60 12.67 -15.61
N ARG A 344 -8.75 13.05 -14.65
CA ARG A 344 -8.67 14.42 -14.12
C ARG A 344 -8.39 15.44 -15.22
N LEU A 345 -7.50 15.12 -16.16
CA LEU A 345 -7.20 16.00 -17.30
C LEU A 345 -8.38 16.14 -18.28
N GLN A 346 -9.29 15.17 -18.30
CA GLN A 346 -10.54 15.21 -19.07
C GLN A 346 -11.72 15.79 -18.30
N GLY A 347 -11.55 16.09 -17.00
CA GLY A 347 -12.56 16.71 -16.15
C GLY A 347 -13.33 15.76 -15.24
N TRP A 348 -12.96 14.47 -15.17
CA TRP A 348 -13.60 13.53 -14.25
C TRP A 348 -13.19 13.78 -12.79
N ARG A 349 -14.11 13.51 -11.87
CA ARG A 349 -13.93 13.58 -10.42
C ARG A 349 -13.99 12.18 -9.79
N TYR A 350 -13.40 12.05 -8.61
CA TYR A 350 -13.37 10.80 -7.86
C TYR A 350 -13.71 11.07 -6.40
N ILE A 351 -14.52 10.20 -5.83
CA ILE A 351 -15.02 10.31 -4.46
C ILE A 351 -14.46 9.17 -3.63
N TYR A 352 -13.99 9.47 -2.44
CA TYR A 352 -13.81 8.52 -1.35
C TYR A 352 -15.10 8.49 -0.53
N THR A 353 -15.52 7.31 -0.08
CA THR A 353 -16.73 7.12 0.74
C THR A 353 -16.44 6.21 1.95
N PRO A 354 -16.80 6.63 3.18
CA PRO A 354 -16.60 5.81 4.39
C PRO A 354 -17.53 4.60 4.49
N GLU A 355 -18.67 4.63 3.81
CA GLU A 355 -19.74 3.63 3.90
C GLU A 355 -19.35 2.28 3.26
N ALA A 356 -18.37 2.30 2.35
CA ALA A 356 -17.81 1.09 1.75
C ALA A 356 -16.53 0.70 2.49
N VAL A 357 -16.62 -0.30 3.36
CA VAL A 357 -15.46 -0.77 4.16
C VAL A 357 -14.89 -2.06 3.56
N VAL A 358 -13.56 -2.07 3.43
CA VAL A 358 -12.79 -3.20 2.90
C VAL A 358 -11.60 -3.48 3.82
N ARG A 359 -11.34 -4.75 4.13
CA ARG A 359 -10.17 -5.20 4.91
C ARG A 359 -9.14 -5.84 3.99
N HIS A 360 -7.92 -5.31 3.97
CA HIS A 360 -6.87 -5.65 3.01
C HIS A 360 -5.61 -6.15 3.71
N ARG A 361 -5.10 -7.32 3.32
CA ARG A 361 -3.86 -7.90 3.87
C ARG A 361 -2.58 -7.21 3.33
N HIS A 362 -2.72 -6.35 2.32
CA HIS A 362 -1.74 -5.45 1.71
C HIS A 362 -0.41 -6.07 1.24
N ALA A 363 -0.22 -6.09 -0.08
CA ALA A 363 1.05 -6.34 -0.76
C ALA A 363 1.72 -7.70 -0.44
N GLN A 364 0.90 -8.73 -0.19
CA GLN A 364 1.40 -10.07 0.14
C GLN A 364 2.06 -10.78 -1.05
N SER A 365 1.54 -10.61 -2.27
CA SER A 365 2.08 -11.29 -3.47
C SER A 365 3.36 -10.64 -4.03
N SER A 366 3.55 -9.33 -3.80
CA SER A 366 4.68 -8.58 -4.35
C SER A 366 5.79 -8.30 -3.34
N GLY A 367 5.50 -8.38 -2.04
CA GLY A 367 6.40 -8.04 -0.94
C GLY A 367 6.74 -6.55 -0.89
N VAL A 368 6.27 -5.85 0.16
CA VAL A 368 6.60 -4.43 0.37
C VAL A 368 8.12 -4.25 0.39
N GLY A 369 8.65 -3.42 -0.53
CA GLY A 369 10.08 -3.14 -0.61
C GLY A 369 10.92 -4.14 -1.42
N SER A 370 10.31 -5.14 -2.07
CA SER A 370 10.99 -6.06 -2.99
C SER A 370 11.67 -5.34 -4.16
N ASP A 371 12.60 -6.02 -4.86
CA ASP A 371 13.24 -5.46 -6.08
C ASP A 371 12.20 -5.11 -7.15
N VAL A 372 11.16 -5.94 -7.29
CA VAL A 372 10.03 -5.72 -8.19
C VAL A 372 9.26 -4.47 -7.78
N PHE A 373 8.88 -4.35 -6.49
CA PHE A 373 8.20 -3.17 -5.97
C PHE A 373 8.99 -1.89 -6.24
N ARG A 374 10.27 -1.87 -5.85
CA ARG A 374 11.13 -0.69 -6.01
C ARG A 374 11.33 -0.33 -7.47
N PHE A 375 11.49 -1.32 -8.35
CA PHE A 375 11.72 -1.10 -9.77
C PHE A 375 10.52 -0.46 -10.44
N HIS A 376 9.33 -1.03 -10.24
CA HIS A 376 8.10 -0.55 -10.87
C HIS A 376 7.67 0.79 -10.30
N THR A 377 7.67 0.99 -8.98
CA THR A 377 7.31 2.27 -8.35
C THR A 377 8.20 3.43 -8.82
N GLU A 378 9.51 3.23 -8.89
CA GLU A 378 10.43 4.30 -9.33
C GLU A 378 10.32 4.58 -10.83
N ARG A 379 10.27 3.53 -11.66
CA ARG A 379 10.13 3.65 -13.12
C ARG A 379 8.79 4.29 -13.49
N ASN A 380 7.70 3.75 -12.95
CA ASN A 380 6.35 4.14 -13.33
C ASN A 380 6.03 5.55 -12.87
N ARG A 381 6.53 5.98 -11.70
CA ARG A 381 6.46 7.39 -11.30
C ARG A 381 7.01 8.31 -12.40
N LEU A 382 8.18 8.02 -12.95
CA LEU A 382 8.77 8.85 -14.00
C LEU A 382 7.95 8.81 -15.31
N LEU A 383 7.45 7.63 -15.70
CA LEU A 383 6.61 7.49 -16.89
C LEU A 383 5.28 8.24 -16.76
N VAL A 384 4.60 8.12 -15.62
CA VAL A 384 3.34 8.81 -15.32
C VAL A 384 3.56 10.32 -15.29
N LEU A 385 4.67 10.81 -14.73
CA LEU A 385 4.99 12.24 -14.78
C LEU A 385 5.26 12.72 -16.21
N ALA A 386 6.01 11.96 -17.01
CA ALA A 386 6.25 12.30 -18.41
C ALA A 386 4.93 12.37 -19.21
N LYS A 387 4.02 11.43 -18.99
CA LYS A 387 2.73 11.35 -19.66
C LYS A 387 1.74 12.44 -19.21
N ASN A 388 1.61 12.65 -17.90
CA ASN A 388 0.48 13.39 -17.33
C ASN A 388 0.84 14.75 -16.70
N ALA A 389 2.00 14.89 -16.06
CA ALA A 389 2.34 16.09 -15.27
C ALA A 389 2.77 17.29 -16.13
N PRO A 390 2.83 18.53 -15.59
CA PRO A 390 3.44 19.66 -16.27
C PRO A 390 4.86 19.37 -16.77
N MET A 391 5.24 19.95 -17.93
CA MET A 391 6.55 19.66 -18.55
C MET A 391 7.72 19.97 -17.62
N TRP A 392 7.66 21.07 -16.86
CA TRP A 392 8.72 21.43 -15.92
C TRP A 392 8.93 20.35 -14.85
N LEU A 393 7.86 19.73 -14.35
CA LEU A 393 7.94 18.69 -13.32
C LEU A 393 8.45 17.37 -13.90
N ALA A 394 7.98 17.01 -15.10
CA ALA A 394 8.46 15.84 -15.83
C ALA A 394 9.96 15.95 -16.12
N VAL A 395 10.41 17.09 -16.68
CA VAL A 395 11.82 17.36 -16.99
C VAL A 395 12.67 17.36 -15.73
N ARG A 396 12.24 18.07 -14.67
CA ARG A 396 12.96 18.10 -13.39
C ARG A 396 13.11 16.70 -12.79
N SER A 397 12.06 15.89 -12.82
CA SER A 397 12.09 14.52 -12.28
C SER A 397 12.97 13.59 -13.11
N GLY A 398 12.88 13.68 -14.43
CA GLY A 398 13.72 12.91 -15.36
C GLY A 398 15.21 13.27 -15.23
N LEU A 399 15.55 14.56 -15.25
CA LEU A 399 16.93 15.04 -15.03
C LEU A 399 17.44 14.68 -13.63
N GLY A 400 16.56 14.74 -12.62
CA GLY A 400 16.87 14.30 -11.26
C GLY A 400 17.29 12.83 -11.21
N GLU A 401 16.59 11.94 -11.92
CA GLU A 401 16.95 10.52 -11.98
C GLU A 401 18.24 10.28 -12.77
N VAL A 402 18.44 10.99 -13.89
CA VAL A 402 19.70 10.94 -14.64
C VAL A 402 20.87 11.36 -13.76
N LYS A 403 20.75 12.50 -13.07
CA LYS A 403 21.77 13.01 -12.14
C LYS A 403 22.02 12.01 -11.00
N ARG A 404 20.96 11.47 -10.38
CA ARG A 404 21.09 10.49 -9.29
C ARG A 404 21.79 9.22 -9.77
N THR A 405 21.41 8.71 -10.94
CA THR A 405 22.04 7.55 -11.56
C THR A 405 23.51 7.83 -11.85
N PHE A 406 23.85 8.98 -12.43
CA PHE A 406 25.22 9.37 -12.70
C PHE A 406 26.06 9.46 -11.42
N VAL A 407 25.59 10.18 -10.39
CA VAL A 407 26.29 10.35 -9.11
C VAL A 407 26.52 9.00 -8.42
N VAL A 408 25.49 8.14 -8.35
CA VAL A 408 25.61 6.81 -7.76
C VAL A 408 26.62 5.96 -8.54
N ASN A 409 26.58 5.97 -9.87
CA ASN A 409 27.52 5.20 -10.69
C ASN A 409 28.95 5.74 -10.62
N VAL A 410 29.17 7.06 -10.65
CA VAL A 410 30.50 7.68 -10.49
C VAL A 410 31.08 7.38 -9.12
N ARG A 411 30.29 7.51 -8.05
CA ARG A 411 30.71 7.11 -6.69
C ARG A 411 31.10 5.64 -6.64
N HIS A 412 30.41 4.78 -7.37
CA HIS A 412 30.72 3.34 -7.43
C HIS A 412 31.86 2.95 -8.37
N LEU A 413 32.16 3.74 -9.42
CA LEU A 413 33.18 3.41 -10.42
C LEU A 413 34.50 4.15 -10.19
N VAL A 414 34.45 5.38 -9.66
CA VAL A 414 35.60 6.30 -9.54
C VAL A 414 36.10 6.43 -8.10
N LEU A 415 35.22 6.45 -7.09
CA LEU A 415 35.62 6.57 -5.67
C LEU A 415 35.82 5.20 -4.97
N ARG A 416 35.37 4.12 -5.61
CA ARG A 416 35.51 2.73 -5.15
C ARG A 416 36.96 2.19 -5.14
N PRO A 417 37.85 2.53 -6.09
CA PRO A 417 39.24 2.08 -6.04
C PRO A 417 40.07 2.74 -4.92
N LEU A 418 39.58 3.85 -4.33
CA LEU A 418 40.28 4.62 -3.30
C LEU A 418 39.84 4.28 -1.86
N THR A 419 38.78 3.48 -1.69
CA THR A 419 38.24 3.11 -0.37
C THR A 419 38.04 1.60 -0.31
N LEU A 420 38.96 0.90 0.35
CA LEU A 420 38.98 -0.56 0.46
C LEU A 420 37.73 -1.13 1.17
N ARG A 421 37.25 -2.27 0.64
CA ARG A 421 36.36 -3.29 1.24
C ARG A 421 34.92 -2.85 1.59
N MET A 422 34.01 -2.83 0.61
CA MET A 422 32.61 -3.24 0.81
C MET A 422 32.00 -3.87 -0.46
N PRO A 423 31.08 -4.86 -0.34
CA PRO A 423 30.40 -5.46 -1.48
C PRO A 423 29.60 -4.43 -2.30
N ALA A 424 29.43 -4.68 -3.60
CA ALA A 424 28.67 -3.80 -4.48
C ALA A 424 27.22 -3.70 -4.00
N ARG A 425 26.72 -2.48 -3.76
CA ARG A 425 25.30 -2.29 -3.45
C ARG A 425 24.44 -2.63 -4.69
N PRO A 426 23.33 -3.36 -4.54
CA PRO A 426 22.33 -3.60 -5.61
C PRO A 426 21.82 -2.31 -6.28
N GLU A 427 21.99 -1.17 -5.61
CA GLU A 427 21.47 0.15 -5.99
C GLU A 427 21.98 0.67 -7.35
N ALA A 428 23.26 0.48 -7.71
CA ALA A 428 23.78 0.97 -8.99
C ALA A 428 23.21 0.23 -10.21
N ARG A 429 22.99 -1.09 -10.06
CA ARG A 429 22.39 -1.94 -11.08
C ARG A 429 20.89 -1.61 -11.19
N HIS A 430 20.21 -1.49 -10.06
CA HIS A 430 18.82 -1.06 -9.97
C HIS A 430 18.57 0.27 -10.69
N ARG A 431 19.35 1.31 -10.38
CA ARG A 431 19.23 2.63 -11.01
C ARG A 431 19.44 2.59 -12.53
N ARG A 432 20.43 1.82 -13.01
CA ARG A 432 20.64 1.61 -14.45
C ARG A 432 19.45 0.91 -15.12
N ARG A 433 18.87 -0.09 -14.46
CA ARG A 433 17.67 -0.81 -14.94
C ARG A 433 16.47 0.13 -15.04
N VAL A 434 16.22 0.94 -14.00
CA VAL A 434 15.15 1.95 -13.98
C VAL A 434 15.36 2.97 -15.11
N LEU A 435 16.55 3.58 -15.20
CA LEU A 435 16.84 4.59 -16.23
C LEU A 435 16.71 4.03 -17.64
N LYS A 436 17.27 2.84 -17.91
CA LYS A 436 17.15 2.18 -19.21
C LYS A 436 15.67 1.98 -19.57
N SER A 437 14.89 1.38 -18.67
CA SER A 437 13.48 1.11 -18.93
C SER A 437 12.65 2.38 -19.09
N TYR A 438 12.92 3.42 -18.30
CA TYR A 438 12.30 4.74 -18.43
C TYR A 438 12.58 5.35 -19.81
N LEU A 439 13.85 5.39 -20.24
CA LEU A 439 14.22 5.96 -21.54
C LEU A 439 13.65 5.15 -22.72
N THR A 440 13.57 3.82 -22.60
CA THR A 440 12.95 2.96 -23.62
C THR A 440 11.46 3.27 -23.80
N LEU A 441 10.73 3.51 -22.72
CA LEU A 441 9.28 3.75 -22.76
C LEU A 441 8.90 5.23 -22.93
N LEU A 442 9.84 6.15 -22.67
CA LEU A 442 9.61 7.59 -22.71
C LEU A 442 9.04 8.11 -24.05
N PRO A 443 9.51 7.68 -25.25
CA PRO A 443 8.93 8.16 -26.51
C PRO A 443 7.44 7.85 -26.63
N ALA A 444 7.02 6.65 -26.19
CA ALA A 444 5.63 6.25 -26.21
C ALA A 444 4.80 7.08 -25.21
N MET A 445 5.34 7.34 -24.01
CA MET A 445 4.68 8.22 -23.02
C MET A 445 4.51 9.65 -23.53
N LEU A 446 5.49 10.19 -24.26
CA LEU A 446 5.42 11.53 -24.85
C LEU A 446 4.46 11.60 -26.04
N ARG A 447 4.37 10.53 -26.83
CA ARG A 447 3.35 10.41 -27.89
C ARG A 447 1.95 10.47 -27.27
N ASP A 448 1.70 9.68 -26.23
CA ASP A 448 0.38 9.63 -25.59
C ASP A 448 0.06 10.94 -24.87
N ARG A 449 1.07 11.60 -24.28
CA ARG A 449 0.96 12.95 -23.73
C ARG A 449 0.40 13.95 -24.76
N TRP A 450 0.84 13.83 -26.02
CA TRP A 450 0.47 14.73 -27.11
C TRP A 450 -0.91 14.40 -27.68
N MET A 451 -1.22 13.11 -27.83
CA MET A 451 -2.52 12.64 -28.35
C MET A 451 -3.67 12.77 -27.34
N MET A 452 -3.38 12.92 -26.05
CA MET A 452 -4.38 12.98 -24.99
C MET A 452 -5.32 14.18 -25.14
N ASN A 453 -6.61 13.88 -25.31
CA ASN A 453 -7.67 14.87 -25.17
C ASN A 453 -7.71 15.39 -23.73
N ARG A 454 -7.74 16.71 -23.55
CA ARG A 454 -7.71 17.35 -22.23
C ARG A 454 -8.62 18.56 -22.22
N ARG A 455 -9.46 18.63 -21.18
CA ARG A 455 -10.30 19.80 -20.85
C ARG A 455 -9.65 20.67 -19.79
N ILE A 456 -8.81 20.07 -18.95
CA ILE A 456 -8.14 20.72 -17.82
C ILE A 456 -6.64 20.85 -18.09
N SER A 457 -6.05 21.98 -17.70
CA SER A 457 -4.62 22.21 -17.87
C SER A 457 -3.81 21.39 -16.85
N ARG A 458 -2.65 20.88 -17.26
CA ARG A 458 -1.77 20.10 -16.37
C ARG A 458 -1.31 20.91 -15.15
N GLY A 459 -1.09 22.21 -15.33
CA GLY A 459 -0.70 23.11 -14.25
C GLY A 459 -1.80 23.27 -13.20
N SER A 460 -3.07 23.31 -13.61
CA SER A 460 -4.18 23.44 -12.66
C SER A 460 -4.37 22.24 -11.75
N LEU A 461 -3.95 21.03 -12.18
CA LEU A 461 -4.00 19.83 -11.34
C LEU A 461 -2.96 19.86 -10.21
N MET A 462 -1.95 20.74 -10.28
CA MET A 462 -0.97 20.89 -9.20
C MET A 462 -1.59 21.48 -7.92
N LYS A 463 -2.80 22.02 -7.97
CA LYS A 463 -3.56 22.43 -6.77
C LYS A 463 -3.87 21.26 -5.82
N TRP A 464 -3.81 20.02 -6.33
CA TRP A 464 -3.98 18.81 -5.54
C TRP A 464 -2.68 18.37 -4.85
N GLU A 465 -1.56 19.07 -5.04
CA GLU A 465 -0.31 18.73 -4.35
C GLU A 465 -0.43 18.94 -2.83
N VAL A 466 -0.19 17.87 -2.08
CA VAL A 466 -0.09 17.89 -0.62
C VAL A 466 1.39 17.93 -0.20
N SER A 467 1.73 18.75 0.78
CA SER A 467 3.03 18.70 1.45
C SER A 467 3.08 17.49 2.38
N LYS A 468 4.13 16.68 2.27
CA LYS A 468 4.43 15.64 3.27
C LYS A 468 5.09 16.22 4.50
#